data_AF-A0A2R7JV83-F1
#
_entry.id   AF-A0A2R7JV83-F1
#
_cell.length_a   1.000
_cell.length_b   1.000
_cell.length_c   1.000
_cell.angle_alpha   90.00
_cell.angle_beta   90.00
_cell.angle_gamma   90.00
#
_symmetry.space_group_name_H-M   'P 1'
#
loop_
_entity.id
_entity.type
_entity.pdbx_description
1 polymer ?
#
loop_
_entity_poly.entity_id
_entity_poly.type
_entity_poly.pdbx_seq_one_letter_code
_entity_poly.pdbx_strand_id
1 'polypeptide(L)'
;MHAIGFGPGFAVNRGGARAVFDFSGGVLPPGAALARASAATCYDASGAIVSVAANVARFDRDPVTGALRGLLIEPAATNTLARSTDWSDGYWLKTGLSASAGVLIETVASGGHAVRQAIGDTGFTAGQAVSLSAIASERGGSAKRYLLLVIGAAPSFSASTFAIFDLASGAVTASGNCTAAAYPAGGGAWLCVASATPVATAAGQQIALRLNASATA
;
A
#
# COMPACT_ATOMS: atom_id res chain seq x y z
N MET A 1 29.56 57.15 12.41
CA MET A 1 28.69 56.41 11.48
C MET A 1 27.29 56.39 12.07
N HIS A 2 26.31 56.98 11.40
CA HIS A 2 24.91 56.89 11.82
C HIS A 2 24.27 55.73 11.06
N ALA A 3 23.73 54.74 11.77
CA ALA A 3 22.96 53.65 11.18
C ALA A 3 21.47 53.97 11.27
N ILE A 4 20.79 54.01 10.11
CA ILE A 4 19.33 54.06 10.02
C ILE A 4 18.91 52.67 9.52
N GLY A 5 18.11 51.95 10.32
CA GLY A 5 17.65 50.60 10.01
C GLY A 5 16.18 50.43 10.38
N PHE A 6 15.45 49.68 9.57
CA PHE A 6 14.14 49.16 9.96
C PHE A 6 14.36 47.99 10.93
N GLY A 7 13.55 47.90 12.00
CA GLY A 7 13.67 46.93 13.10
C GLY A 7 13.48 45.45 12.68
N PRO A 8 12.67 44.63 13.37
CA PRO A 8 12.60 43.17 13.13
C PRO A 8 11.99 42.72 11.77
N GLY A 9 12.05 43.57 10.74
CA GLY A 9 11.59 43.32 9.37
C GLY A 9 10.28 44.03 9.04
N PHE A 10 10.08 44.36 7.75
CA PHE A 10 8.79 44.74 7.19
C PHE A 10 8.39 43.74 6.11
N ALA A 11 7.11 43.36 6.06
CA ALA A 11 6.58 42.49 5.01
C ALA A 11 5.94 43.32 3.89
N VAL A 12 6.29 43.02 2.64
CA VAL A 12 5.67 43.66 1.47
C VAL A 12 4.42 42.88 1.10
N ASN A 13 3.25 43.50 1.21
CA ASN A 13 1.99 42.89 0.79
C ASN A 13 1.89 42.98 -0.74
N ARG A 14 2.24 41.90 -1.46
CA ARG A 14 1.96 41.83 -2.90
C ARG A 14 0.47 41.53 -3.11
N GLY A 15 -0.33 42.59 -3.13
CA GLY A 15 -1.76 42.59 -3.44
C GLY A 15 -2.08 42.27 -4.90
N GLY A 16 -1.73 41.07 -5.34
CA GLY A 16 -2.34 40.43 -6.51
C GLY A 16 -3.03 39.17 -6.04
N ALA A 17 -4.27 38.91 -6.47
CA ALA A 17 -4.93 37.65 -6.22
C ALA A 17 -4.03 36.52 -6.75
N ARG A 18 -3.28 35.87 -5.86
CA ARG A 18 -2.70 34.58 -6.17
C ARG A 18 -3.89 33.69 -6.53
N ALA A 19 -3.84 33.02 -7.67
CA ALA A 19 -4.71 31.88 -7.91
C ALA A 19 -4.33 30.83 -6.86
N VAL A 20 -4.96 30.93 -5.68
CA VAL A 20 -4.81 29.95 -4.62
C VAL A 20 -5.75 28.83 -5.03
N PHE A 21 -5.17 27.79 -5.63
CA PHE A 21 -5.90 26.54 -5.80
C PHE A 21 -6.11 25.94 -4.42
N ASP A 22 -7.32 26.08 -3.89
CA ASP A 22 -7.73 25.49 -2.63
C ASP A 22 -8.36 24.12 -2.90
N PHE A 23 -7.69 23.08 -2.42
CA PHE A 23 -8.15 21.69 -2.52
C PHE A 23 -8.73 21.16 -1.21
N SER A 24 -8.90 22.00 -0.20
CA SER A 24 -9.49 21.62 1.09
C SER A 24 -11.01 21.45 1.05
N GLY A 25 -11.67 21.92 -0.02
CA GLY A 25 -13.13 21.84 -0.18
C GLY A 25 -13.67 20.54 -0.82
N GLY A 26 -12.80 19.63 -1.25
CA GLY A 26 -13.24 18.35 -1.84
C GLY A 26 -13.72 18.44 -3.29
N VAL A 27 -13.49 19.58 -3.95
CA VAL A 27 -13.84 19.83 -5.35
C VAL A 27 -12.64 20.47 -6.04
N LEU A 28 -12.44 20.18 -7.32
CA LEU A 28 -11.39 20.85 -8.08
C LEU A 28 -11.72 22.34 -8.21
N PRO A 29 -10.80 23.24 -7.85
CA PRO A 29 -10.99 24.66 -8.04
C PRO A 29 -11.12 24.99 -9.54
N PRO A 30 -11.91 26.03 -9.90
CA PRO A 30 -12.04 26.46 -11.29
C PRO A 30 -10.68 26.68 -11.96
N GLY A 31 -10.51 26.14 -13.17
CA GLY A 31 -9.26 26.23 -13.93
C GLY A 31 -8.23 25.14 -13.61
N ALA A 32 -8.47 24.27 -12.61
CA ALA A 32 -7.68 23.07 -12.40
C ALA A 32 -8.24 21.87 -13.19
N ALA A 33 -7.34 21.07 -13.77
CA ALA A 33 -7.66 19.81 -14.41
C ALA A 33 -6.62 18.74 -14.02
N LEU A 34 -7.03 17.47 -14.02
CA LEU A 34 -6.12 16.34 -13.84
C LEU A 34 -6.03 15.53 -15.13
N ALA A 35 -4.81 15.10 -15.47
CA ALA A 35 -4.54 14.14 -16.52
C ALA A 35 -3.90 12.89 -15.92
N ARG A 36 -4.52 11.72 -16.14
CA ARG A 36 -4.01 10.42 -15.72
C ARG A 36 -4.51 9.31 -16.64
N ALA A 37 -3.64 8.38 -16.98
CA ALA A 37 -3.90 7.38 -18.02
C ALA A 37 -4.85 6.24 -17.62
N SER A 38 -5.04 5.97 -16.32
CA SER A 38 -5.77 4.79 -15.82
C SER A 38 -6.76 5.15 -14.72
N ALA A 39 -7.50 4.17 -14.18
CA ALA A 39 -8.26 4.30 -12.92
C ALA A 39 -7.32 4.12 -11.69
N ALA A 40 -7.68 4.64 -10.52
CA ALA A 40 -6.90 4.54 -9.27
C ALA A 40 -7.82 4.68 -8.07
N THR A 41 -7.32 4.38 -6.88
CA THR A 41 -8.15 4.26 -5.68
C THR A 41 -7.94 5.38 -4.68
N CYS A 42 -8.95 5.71 -3.89
CA CYS A 42 -8.81 6.56 -2.69
C CYS A 42 -9.82 6.11 -1.63
N TYR A 43 -9.70 6.66 -0.42
CA TYR A 43 -10.72 6.48 0.60
C TYR A 43 -11.91 7.41 0.36
N ASP A 44 -13.12 6.88 0.47
CA ASP A 44 -14.35 7.67 0.48
C ASP A 44 -14.75 8.08 1.92
N ALA A 45 -15.91 8.75 2.03
CA ALA A 45 -16.40 9.22 3.32
C ALA A 45 -16.84 8.10 4.28
N SER A 46 -16.99 6.87 3.79
CA SER A 46 -17.27 5.69 4.61
C SER A 46 -16.00 4.99 5.11
N GLY A 47 -14.82 5.47 4.71
CA GLY A 47 -13.54 4.81 4.99
C GLY A 47 -13.28 3.58 4.12
N ALA A 48 -14.04 3.40 3.03
CA ALA A 48 -13.84 2.33 2.08
C ALA A 48 -12.92 2.77 0.93
N ILE A 49 -12.16 1.82 0.40
CA ILE A 49 -11.33 2.06 -0.80
C ILE A 49 -12.24 1.98 -2.03
N VAL A 50 -12.30 3.05 -2.80
CA VAL A 50 -13.11 3.15 -4.02
C VAL A 50 -12.25 3.38 -5.24
N SER A 51 -12.67 2.85 -6.40
CA SER A 51 -12.01 3.11 -7.68
C SER A 51 -12.57 4.38 -8.32
N VAL A 52 -11.66 5.26 -8.73
CA VAL A 52 -11.91 6.53 -9.39
C VAL A 52 -11.33 6.47 -10.80
N ALA A 53 -12.16 6.81 -11.78
CA ALA A 53 -11.83 6.73 -13.20
C ALA A 53 -10.63 7.60 -13.59
N ALA A 54 -10.11 7.38 -14.80
CA ALA A 54 -9.09 8.22 -15.40
C ALA A 54 -9.55 9.69 -15.46
N ASN A 55 -8.60 10.61 -15.27
CA ASN A 55 -8.83 12.07 -15.28
C ASN A 55 -9.85 12.62 -14.26
N VAL A 56 -10.31 11.80 -13.30
CA VAL A 56 -11.18 12.25 -12.20
C VAL A 56 -10.34 12.50 -10.94
N ALA A 57 -10.61 13.63 -10.26
CA ALA A 57 -9.94 13.99 -9.02
C ALA A 57 -10.24 12.98 -7.89
N ARG A 58 -9.20 12.57 -7.17
CA ARG A 58 -9.31 11.74 -5.97
C ARG A 58 -9.14 12.63 -4.75
N PHE A 59 -10.23 12.94 -4.06
CA PHE A 59 -10.19 13.63 -2.77
C PHE A 59 -10.16 12.59 -1.67
N ASP A 60 -8.96 12.32 -1.16
CA ASP A 60 -8.74 11.24 -0.20
C ASP A 60 -9.20 11.64 1.19
N ARG A 61 -9.67 10.64 1.93
CA ARG A 61 -10.18 10.82 3.27
C ARG A 61 -9.42 9.95 4.25
N ASP A 62 -9.37 10.41 5.48
CA ASP A 62 -8.89 9.58 6.56
C ASP A 62 -9.84 8.39 6.77
N PRO A 63 -9.36 7.14 6.68
CA PRO A 63 -10.23 5.97 6.73
C PRO A 63 -10.86 5.71 8.09
N VAL A 64 -10.39 6.38 9.16
CA VAL A 64 -10.90 6.22 10.53
C VAL A 64 -11.85 7.37 10.88
N THR A 65 -11.48 8.61 10.54
CA THR A 65 -12.22 9.82 10.92
C THR A 65 -13.13 10.36 9.81
N GLY A 66 -12.97 9.90 8.57
CA GLY A 66 -13.66 10.43 7.38
C GLY A 66 -13.21 11.84 6.97
N ALA A 67 -12.25 12.42 7.69
CA ALA A 67 -11.77 13.77 7.45
C ALA A 67 -11.13 13.89 6.07
N LEU A 68 -11.48 14.94 5.34
CA LEU A 68 -10.90 15.21 4.03
C LEU A 68 -9.41 15.58 4.18
N ARG A 69 -8.53 14.83 3.53
CA ARG A 69 -7.08 15.09 3.49
C ARG A 69 -6.67 15.97 2.31
N GLY A 70 -7.59 16.22 1.38
CA GLY A 70 -7.39 17.05 0.20
C GLY A 70 -7.22 16.21 -1.07
N LEU A 71 -6.67 16.83 -2.11
CA LEU A 71 -6.44 16.18 -3.39
C LEU A 71 -5.25 15.20 -3.28
N LEU A 72 -5.50 13.93 -3.59
CA LEU A 72 -4.49 12.87 -3.58
C LEU A 72 -3.62 12.92 -4.84
N ILE A 73 -2.37 13.32 -4.65
CA ILE A 73 -1.31 13.30 -5.66
C ILE A 73 -0.23 12.34 -5.18
N GLU A 74 0.11 11.37 -6.03
CA GLU A 74 1.09 10.33 -5.74
C GLU A 74 2.16 10.31 -6.83
N PRO A 75 3.41 9.94 -6.52
CA PRO A 75 4.43 9.74 -7.54
C PRO A 75 4.05 8.58 -8.46
N ALA A 76 4.68 8.53 -9.64
CA ALA A 76 4.54 7.39 -10.54
C ALA A 76 5.05 6.11 -9.86
N ALA A 77 4.25 5.06 -9.88
CA ALA A 77 4.59 3.75 -9.36
C ALA A 77 4.19 2.66 -10.37
N THR A 78 4.95 1.58 -10.41
CA THR A 78 4.73 0.44 -11.31
C THR A 78 4.42 -0.79 -10.49
N ASN A 79 3.26 -1.42 -10.73
CA ASN A 79 3.00 -2.75 -10.18
C ASN A 79 3.73 -3.78 -11.03
N THR A 80 4.67 -4.49 -10.43
CA THR A 80 5.47 -5.53 -11.09
C THR A 80 4.83 -6.91 -11.00
N LEU A 81 3.76 -7.08 -10.21
CA LEU A 81 3.07 -8.36 -10.07
C LEU A 81 2.11 -8.58 -11.25
N ALA A 82 2.39 -9.61 -12.04
CA ALA A 82 1.47 -10.09 -13.07
C ALA A 82 0.24 -10.73 -12.43
N ARG A 83 -0.94 -10.54 -13.05
CA ARG A 83 -2.20 -11.17 -12.60
C ARG A 83 -2.49 -10.91 -11.11
N SER A 84 -2.24 -9.69 -10.63
CA SER A 84 -2.41 -9.33 -9.21
C SER A 84 -3.85 -9.42 -8.71
N THR A 85 -4.83 -9.50 -9.61
CA THR A 85 -6.26 -9.65 -9.31
C THR A 85 -6.78 -11.08 -9.49
N ASP A 86 -5.99 -11.98 -10.06
CA ASP A 86 -6.37 -13.37 -10.30
C ASP A 86 -5.28 -14.34 -9.85
N TRP A 87 -5.48 -14.88 -8.65
CA TRP A 87 -4.54 -15.81 -8.04
C TRP A 87 -4.69 -17.25 -8.55
N SER A 88 -5.74 -17.55 -9.33
CA SER A 88 -5.92 -18.87 -9.91
C SER A 88 -4.95 -19.14 -11.06
N ASP A 89 -4.47 -18.09 -11.73
CA ASP A 89 -3.55 -18.13 -12.86
C ASP A 89 -2.21 -18.86 -12.52
N GLY A 90 -1.59 -19.47 -13.54
CA GLY A 90 -0.33 -20.19 -13.46
C GLY A 90 0.90 -19.32 -13.16
N TYR A 91 0.81 -18.00 -13.29
CA TYR A 91 1.85 -17.06 -12.79
C TYR A 91 2.08 -17.18 -11.27
N TRP A 92 1.11 -17.73 -10.52
CA TRP A 92 1.18 -17.88 -9.08
C TRP A 92 1.55 -19.31 -8.67
N LEU A 93 2.71 -19.47 -8.04
CA LEU A 93 3.11 -20.71 -7.37
C LEU A 93 2.31 -20.86 -6.07
N LYS A 94 1.60 -21.98 -5.94
CA LYS A 94 0.71 -22.28 -4.81
C LYS A 94 1.31 -23.40 -3.97
N THR A 95 1.27 -23.27 -2.65
CA THR A 95 1.78 -24.28 -1.71
C THR A 95 0.77 -24.46 -0.58
N GLY A 96 0.33 -25.70 -0.35
CA GLY A 96 -0.64 -26.03 0.70
C GLY A 96 -2.07 -25.54 0.45
N LEU A 97 -2.32 -24.79 -0.63
CA LEU A 97 -3.59 -24.14 -0.92
C LEU A 97 -3.99 -24.28 -2.39
N SER A 98 -5.28 -24.06 -2.65
CA SER A 98 -5.85 -23.71 -3.94
C SER A 98 -6.27 -22.24 -3.93
N ALA A 99 -6.35 -21.61 -5.10
CA ALA A 99 -6.76 -20.21 -5.21
C ALA A 99 -7.83 -20.05 -6.29
N SER A 100 -8.82 -19.22 -5.99
CA SER A 100 -9.73 -18.63 -6.98
C SER A 100 -9.41 -17.14 -7.15
N ALA A 101 -10.16 -16.46 -8.01
CA ALA A 101 -10.13 -15.00 -8.04
C ALA A 101 -10.51 -14.45 -6.65
N GLY A 102 -9.54 -13.85 -5.95
CA GLY A 102 -9.73 -13.17 -4.66
C GLY A 102 -9.88 -14.06 -3.42
N VAL A 103 -9.77 -15.39 -3.51
CA VAL A 103 -9.87 -16.27 -2.35
C VAL A 103 -8.77 -17.33 -2.36
N LEU A 104 -8.11 -17.49 -1.22
CA LEU A 104 -7.19 -18.59 -0.94
C LEU A 104 -7.94 -19.64 -0.10
N ILE A 105 -7.90 -20.88 -0.54
CA ILE A 105 -8.58 -22.01 0.10
C ILE A 105 -7.54 -23.05 0.48
N GLU A 106 -7.40 -23.30 1.78
CA GLU A 106 -6.46 -24.28 2.29
C GLU A 106 -6.83 -25.70 1.86
N THR A 107 -5.80 -26.46 1.49
CA THR A 107 -5.95 -27.88 1.10
C THR A 107 -5.29 -28.83 2.10
N VAL A 108 -4.54 -28.28 3.07
CA VAL A 108 -3.91 -29.03 4.17
C VAL A 108 -4.18 -28.35 5.52
N ALA A 109 -4.39 -29.14 6.57
CA ALA A 109 -4.77 -28.64 7.89
C ALA A 109 -3.61 -27.93 8.64
N SER A 110 -2.39 -28.42 8.45
CA SER A 110 -1.17 -27.90 9.05
C SER A 110 -0.07 -27.74 8.00
N GLY A 111 0.80 -26.74 8.18
CA GLY A 111 1.83 -26.37 7.20
C GLY A 111 1.78 -24.90 6.83
N GLY A 112 2.75 -24.46 6.04
CA GLY A 112 2.78 -23.11 5.48
C GLY A 112 1.95 -23.04 4.20
N HIS A 113 1.01 -22.11 4.17
CA HIS A 113 0.12 -21.86 3.04
C HIS A 113 0.58 -20.61 2.32
N ALA A 114 0.87 -20.69 1.03
CA ALA A 114 1.45 -19.57 0.30
C ALA A 114 0.98 -19.49 -1.14
N VAL A 115 0.78 -18.26 -1.61
CA VAL A 115 0.72 -17.90 -3.01
C VAL A 115 1.90 -16.97 -3.31
N ARG A 116 2.71 -17.30 -4.33
CA ARG A 116 3.99 -16.63 -4.59
C ARG A 116 4.17 -16.31 -6.06
N GLN A 117 4.86 -15.23 -6.34
CA GLN A 117 5.31 -14.89 -7.68
C GLN A 117 6.78 -14.49 -7.62
N ALA A 118 7.56 -14.98 -8.58
CA ALA A 118 8.91 -14.50 -8.78
C ALA A 118 8.84 -13.06 -9.31
N ILE A 119 9.66 -12.18 -8.75
CA ILE A 119 9.90 -10.88 -9.37
C ILE A 119 10.78 -11.14 -10.60
N GLY A 120 10.38 -10.56 -11.75
CA GLY A 120 11.01 -10.80 -13.05
C GLY A 120 12.52 -10.54 -13.09
N ASP A 121 13.14 -10.75 -14.25
CA ASP A 121 14.60 -10.90 -14.40
C ASP A 121 15.46 -9.78 -13.80
N THR A 122 14.95 -8.55 -13.68
CA THR A 122 15.68 -7.42 -13.06
C THR A 122 15.66 -7.47 -11.52
N GLY A 123 14.74 -8.22 -10.92
CA GLY A 123 14.60 -8.38 -9.47
C GLY A 123 14.44 -7.08 -8.70
N PHE A 124 15.00 -7.04 -7.49
CA PHE A 124 15.08 -5.82 -6.70
C PHE A 124 16.32 -5.01 -7.09
N THR A 125 16.21 -3.68 -7.04
CA THR A 125 17.34 -2.76 -7.21
C THR A 125 17.72 -2.15 -5.86
N ALA A 126 19.02 -2.16 -5.53
CA ALA A 126 19.53 -1.60 -4.29
C ALA A 126 19.11 -0.12 -4.13
N GLY A 127 18.66 0.25 -2.93
CA GLY A 127 18.23 1.62 -2.60
C GLY A 127 16.86 2.04 -3.14
N GLN A 128 16.22 1.23 -3.99
CA GLN A 128 14.87 1.52 -4.50
C GLN A 128 13.82 0.91 -3.58
N ALA A 129 13.11 1.74 -2.81
CA ALA A 129 12.08 1.28 -1.90
C ALA A 129 10.97 0.53 -2.64
N VAL A 130 10.54 -0.59 -2.06
CA VAL A 130 9.43 -1.41 -2.56
C VAL A 130 8.35 -1.53 -1.51
N SER A 131 7.11 -1.68 -1.96
CA SER A 131 5.96 -1.91 -1.10
C SER A 131 5.15 -3.09 -1.63
N LEU A 132 4.77 -3.99 -0.72
CA LEU A 132 3.84 -5.07 -0.97
C LEU A 132 2.59 -4.80 -0.15
N SER A 133 1.43 -4.85 -0.81
CA SER A 133 0.15 -4.66 -0.14
C SER A 133 -0.91 -5.62 -0.64
N ALA A 134 -1.88 -5.88 0.24
CA ALA A 134 -3.07 -6.66 -0.08
C ALA A 134 -4.25 -6.15 0.74
N ILE A 135 -5.42 -6.13 0.12
CA ILE A 135 -6.69 -5.98 0.83
C ILE A 135 -7.13 -7.38 1.24
N ALA A 136 -7.29 -7.62 2.54
CA ALA A 136 -7.63 -8.93 3.07
C ALA A 136 -8.60 -8.82 4.25
N SER A 137 -9.48 -9.81 4.39
CA SER A 137 -10.40 -9.96 5.51
C SER A 137 -10.32 -11.38 6.06
N GLU A 138 -10.57 -11.54 7.35
CA GLU A 138 -10.81 -12.87 7.91
C GLU A 138 -12.06 -13.48 7.25
N ARG A 139 -11.98 -14.76 6.88
CA ARG A 139 -13.17 -15.53 6.50
C ARG A 139 -13.73 -16.19 7.75
N GLY A 140 -14.97 -15.87 8.12
CA GLY A 140 -15.61 -16.43 9.31
C GLY A 140 -15.51 -17.97 9.36
N GLY A 141 -15.01 -18.50 10.47
CA GLY A 141 -14.77 -19.94 10.67
C GLY A 141 -13.40 -20.45 10.21
N SER A 142 -12.53 -19.59 9.66
CA SER A 142 -11.15 -19.95 9.33
C SER A 142 -10.29 -20.02 10.59
N ALA A 143 -9.52 -21.10 10.77
CA ALA A 143 -8.47 -21.18 11.79
C ALA A 143 -7.22 -20.34 11.42
N LYS A 144 -7.18 -19.76 10.22
CA LYS A 144 -6.10 -18.91 9.70
C LYS A 144 -6.60 -17.47 9.63
N ARG A 145 -6.18 -16.68 10.62
CA ARG A 145 -6.54 -15.27 10.81
C ARG A 145 -5.42 -14.32 10.44
N TYR A 146 -4.20 -14.84 10.34
CA TYR A 146 -3.01 -14.01 10.12
C TYR A 146 -2.61 -14.03 8.65
N LEU A 147 -2.49 -12.83 8.07
CA LEU A 147 -1.86 -12.62 6.77
C LEU A 147 -0.38 -12.29 6.98
N LEU A 148 0.50 -13.03 6.31
CA LEU A 148 1.93 -12.76 6.27
C LEU A 148 2.31 -12.29 4.86
N LEU A 149 2.75 -11.04 4.75
CA LEU A 149 3.34 -10.48 3.54
C LEU A 149 4.85 -10.69 3.58
N VAL A 150 5.41 -11.34 2.56
CA VAL A 150 6.85 -11.56 2.42
C VAL A 150 7.34 -10.84 1.17
N ILE A 151 8.28 -9.91 1.35
CA ILE A 151 8.86 -9.12 0.26
C ILE A 151 10.07 -9.85 -0.34
N GLY A 152 10.92 -10.43 0.51
CA GLY A 152 12.13 -11.11 0.07
C GLY A 152 13.06 -11.46 1.22
N ALA A 153 14.28 -11.87 0.88
CA ALA A 153 15.33 -12.21 1.83
C ALA A 153 16.72 -11.89 1.24
N ALA A 154 17.77 -12.44 1.84
CA ALA A 154 19.11 -12.39 1.27
C ALA A 154 19.15 -12.99 -0.15
N PRO A 155 19.98 -12.45 -1.07
CA PRO A 155 20.93 -11.35 -0.84
C PRO A 155 20.34 -9.94 -0.99
N SER A 156 19.15 -9.77 -1.58
CA SER A 156 18.56 -8.43 -1.82
C SER A 156 18.28 -7.68 -0.52
N PHE A 157 17.98 -8.40 0.56
CA PHE A 157 17.77 -7.87 1.90
C PHE A 157 18.76 -8.49 2.88
N SER A 158 19.04 -7.80 3.99
CA SER A 158 19.95 -8.30 5.03
C SER A 158 19.42 -9.52 5.79
N ALA A 159 18.10 -9.72 5.79
CA ALA A 159 17.41 -10.83 6.43
C ALA A 159 16.03 -11.06 5.79
N SER A 160 15.29 -12.06 6.29
CA SER A 160 13.88 -12.26 5.95
C SER A 160 13.09 -10.98 6.16
N THR A 161 12.45 -10.51 5.09
CA THR A 161 11.73 -9.22 5.06
C THR A 161 10.24 -9.47 4.93
N PHE A 162 9.51 -9.22 6.02
CA PHE A 162 8.11 -9.63 6.13
C PHE A 162 7.30 -8.86 7.18
N ALA A 163 5.98 -8.92 7.08
CA ALA A 163 5.05 -8.45 8.11
C ALA A 163 3.86 -9.40 8.29
N ILE A 164 3.42 -9.59 9.54
CA ILE A 164 2.25 -10.39 9.92
C ILE A 164 1.16 -9.46 10.44
N PHE A 165 -0.06 -9.66 9.93
CA PHE A 165 -1.25 -8.88 10.24
C PHE A 165 -2.33 -9.79 10.80
N ASP A 166 -2.92 -9.41 11.93
CA ASP A 166 -4.16 -10.00 12.43
C ASP A 166 -5.36 -9.41 11.66
N LEU A 167 -6.01 -10.21 10.81
CA LEU A 167 -7.06 -9.72 9.92
C LEU A 167 -8.37 -9.37 10.62
N ALA A 168 -8.53 -9.65 11.91
CA ALA A 168 -9.72 -9.20 12.62
C ALA A 168 -9.53 -7.88 13.35
N SER A 169 -8.30 -7.58 13.78
CA SER A 169 -8.01 -6.36 14.53
C SER A 169 -7.26 -5.32 13.69
N GLY A 170 -6.66 -5.73 12.56
CA GLY A 170 -5.75 -4.90 11.79
C GLY A 170 -4.37 -4.72 12.44
N ALA A 171 -4.09 -5.41 13.54
CA ALA A 171 -2.82 -5.26 14.25
C ALA A 171 -1.66 -5.88 13.45
N VAL A 172 -0.53 -5.18 13.39
CA VAL A 172 0.76 -5.78 12.98
C VAL A 172 1.29 -6.57 14.17
N THR A 173 1.31 -7.90 14.07
CA THR A 173 1.73 -8.78 15.19
C THR A 173 3.22 -9.10 15.17
N ALA A 174 3.85 -9.04 14.00
CA ALA A 174 5.28 -9.20 13.83
C ALA A 174 5.74 -8.53 12.53
N SER A 175 6.99 -8.05 12.50
CA SER A 175 7.64 -7.60 11.28
C SER A 175 9.15 -7.81 11.36
N GLY A 176 9.78 -8.12 10.23
CA GLY A 176 11.22 -8.24 10.09
C GLY A 176 11.71 -7.42 8.90
N ASN A 177 12.73 -6.58 9.12
CA ASN A 177 13.42 -5.80 8.09
C ASN A 177 12.51 -4.96 7.16
N CYS A 178 11.33 -4.55 7.65
CA CYS A 178 10.41 -3.69 6.91
C CYS A 178 9.64 -2.77 7.86
N THR A 179 9.00 -1.74 7.30
CA THR A 179 7.94 -0.98 7.97
C THR A 179 6.60 -1.55 7.55
N ALA A 180 5.68 -1.73 8.48
CA ALA A 180 4.37 -2.32 8.22
C ALA A 180 3.23 -1.52 8.86
N ALA A 181 2.10 -1.48 8.18
CA ALA A 181 0.87 -0.86 8.67
C ALA A 181 -0.35 -1.55 8.05
N ALA A 182 -1.49 -1.51 8.76
CA ALA A 182 -2.77 -1.87 8.18
C ALA A 182 -3.76 -0.71 8.34
N TYR A 183 -4.60 -0.53 7.32
CA TYR A 183 -5.61 0.51 7.29
C TYR A 183 -6.98 -0.12 7.04
N PRO A 184 -8.07 0.40 7.62
CA PRO A 184 -9.42 -0.08 7.29
C PRO A 184 -9.66 0.02 5.78
N ALA A 185 -10.26 -1.00 5.17
CA ALA A 185 -10.61 -1.01 3.74
C ALA A 185 -12.13 -1.13 3.49
N GLY A 186 -12.94 -1.09 4.55
CA GLY A 186 -14.38 -1.31 4.51
C GLY A 186 -14.77 -2.79 4.63
N GLY A 187 -16.00 -3.07 5.07
CA GLY A 187 -16.56 -4.43 5.11
C GLY A 187 -15.81 -5.44 6.01
N GLY A 188 -15.06 -4.96 7.01
CA GLY A 188 -14.22 -5.80 7.87
C GLY A 188 -12.89 -6.21 7.24
N ALA A 189 -12.53 -5.66 6.08
CA ALA A 189 -11.24 -5.86 5.44
C ALA A 189 -10.20 -4.80 5.87
N TRP A 190 -8.94 -5.17 5.71
CA TRP A 190 -7.77 -4.34 5.96
C TRP A 190 -6.90 -4.24 4.72
N LEU A 191 -6.45 -3.03 4.39
CA LEU A 191 -5.31 -2.82 3.50
C LEU A 191 -4.04 -3.02 4.32
N CYS A 192 -3.44 -4.19 4.21
CA CYS A 192 -2.16 -4.54 4.82
C CYS A 192 -1.02 -4.10 3.91
N VAL A 193 -0.02 -3.40 4.44
CA VAL A 193 1.10 -2.84 3.68
C VAL A 193 2.41 -3.15 4.40
N ALA A 194 3.40 -3.66 3.67
CA ALA A 194 4.77 -3.81 4.12
C ALA A 194 5.72 -3.13 3.11
N SER A 195 6.64 -2.30 3.59
CA SER A 195 7.59 -1.55 2.77
C SER A 195 9.02 -1.77 3.25
N ALA A 196 9.94 -1.95 2.32
CA ALA A 196 11.36 -2.15 2.62
C ALA A 196 12.25 -1.61 1.50
N THR A 197 13.52 -1.34 1.81
CA THR A 197 14.52 -0.90 0.84
C THR A 197 15.57 -1.99 0.67
N PRO A 198 15.73 -2.59 -0.54
CA PRO A 198 16.76 -3.58 -0.80
C PRO A 198 18.16 -3.01 -0.58
N VAL A 199 19.05 -3.82 -0.01
CA VAL A 199 20.47 -3.50 0.21
C VAL A 199 21.36 -3.96 -0.95
N ALA A 200 20.86 -4.86 -1.80
CA ALA A 200 21.58 -5.35 -2.98
C ALA A 200 20.63 -5.53 -4.17
N THR A 201 21.17 -5.34 -5.37
CA THR A 201 20.48 -5.64 -6.62
C THR A 201 20.61 -7.13 -6.93
N ALA A 202 19.50 -7.86 -6.96
CA ALA A 202 19.51 -9.28 -7.30
C ALA A 202 18.17 -9.77 -7.87
N ALA A 203 18.26 -10.73 -8.79
CA ALA A 203 17.14 -11.39 -9.46
C ALA A 203 16.64 -12.63 -8.68
N GLY A 204 15.54 -13.22 -9.13
CA GLY A 204 15.05 -14.52 -8.64
C GLY A 204 14.40 -14.48 -7.24
N GLN A 205 14.09 -13.28 -6.74
CA GLN A 205 13.40 -13.11 -5.47
C GLN A 205 11.91 -13.43 -5.62
N GLN A 206 11.30 -13.89 -4.54
CA GLN A 206 9.87 -14.20 -4.51
C GLN A 206 9.15 -13.30 -3.52
N ILE A 207 8.06 -12.72 -3.99
CA ILE A 207 7.04 -12.15 -3.14
C ILE A 207 6.04 -13.26 -2.79
N ALA A 208 5.57 -13.28 -1.55
CA ALA A 208 4.56 -14.22 -1.10
C ALA A 208 3.49 -13.55 -0.23
N LEU A 209 2.25 -14.01 -0.41
CA LEU A 209 1.21 -13.89 0.60
C LEU A 209 1.08 -15.26 1.26
N ARG A 210 1.09 -15.28 2.59
CA ARG A 210 0.93 -16.52 3.35
C ARG A 210 -0.19 -16.40 4.37
N LEU A 211 -0.84 -17.53 4.63
CA LEU A 211 -1.86 -17.65 5.66
C LEU A 211 -1.32 -18.51 6.80
N ASN A 212 -1.38 -17.97 8.02
CA ASN A 212 -0.83 -18.62 9.20
C ASN A 212 -1.90 -18.73 10.30
N ALA A 213 -1.74 -19.76 11.15
CA ALA A 213 -2.47 -19.86 12.42
C ALA A 213 -1.73 -19.16 13.57
N SER A 214 -0.47 -18.75 13.35
CA SER A 214 0.37 -18.10 14.35
C SER A 214 0.52 -16.61 14.08
N ALA A 215 0.57 -15.84 15.17
CA ALA A 215 0.94 -14.43 15.17
C ALA A 215 2.46 -14.19 15.02
N THR A 216 3.26 -15.25 15.07
CA THR A 216 4.73 -15.23 14.98
C THR A 216 5.23 -15.76 13.64
N ALA A 217 6.45 -15.33 13.28
CA ALA A 217 7.17 -15.77 12.08
C ALA A 217 7.64 -17.22 12.16
#